data_AF-A0AAV6YHI4-F1
#
_entry.id   AF-A0AAV6YHI4-F1
#
_cell.length_a   1.000
_cell.length_b   1.000
_cell.length_c   1.000
_cell.angle_alpha   90.00
_cell.angle_beta   90.00
_cell.angle_gamma   90.00
#
_symmetry.space_group_name_H-M   'P 1'
#
loop_
_entity.id
_entity.type
_entity.pdbx_description
1 polymer ?
#
loop_
_entity_poly.entity_id
_entity_poly.type
_entity_poly.pdbx_seq_one_letter_code
_entity_poly.pdbx_strand_id
1 'polypeptide(L)'
;MEALKRLLHRGPQIVPSPTEDMELCEIVVSEDGSFYMKPSEEAKIQVNGCNVNGRIPLFHEDQIQLEEERIWFVLNLPDRRRTSSHSCPQTIFKNSCGHLNFSNQDSHIILLSSQAGLEEDLTEKLSKASSHYNIHGSTSKLGLCPSGQVTYRPQMTSPRCNSERKVGVFFWDAATDITWVVDHLMSKTPSSVSCLALFQASDQLWKSVASRCSVIIFCLSMKSKKSLYDMEVYLEHCLQSHGPEKITVVITDLEDTMSEKGMRAQWRQSQLSGCDLLLFTEKDMNLLLRQRVMAERRNMEAKLNQIKCILLQQLSGKTHS
;
A
#
# COMPACT_ATOMS: atom_id res chain seq x y z
N MET A 1 -29.57 -56.57 13.85
CA MET A 1 -29.13 -55.98 15.13
C MET A 1 -27.67 -56.31 15.52
N GLU A 2 -26.88 -56.94 14.64
CA GLU A 2 -25.41 -57.08 14.81
C GLU A 2 -24.58 -56.22 13.85
N ALA A 3 -25.19 -55.63 12.82
CA ALA A 3 -24.54 -54.65 11.95
C ALA A 3 -24.46 -53.23 12.54
N LEU A 4 -25.16 -52.94 13.64
CA LEU A 4 -25.13 -51.64 14.31
C LEU A 4 -24.11 -51.56 15.48
N LYS A 5 -23.46 -52.67 15.85
CA LYS A 5 -22.49 -52.72 16.96
C LYS A 5 -21.03 -52.48 16.52
N ARG A 6 -20.73 -52.39 15.23
CA ARG A 6 -19.37 -52.11 14.70
C ARG A 6 -19.09 -50.63 14.41
N LEU A 7 -20.06 -49.75 14.62
CA LEU A 7 -19.93 -48.31 14.36
C LEU A 7 -19.63 -47.44 15.58
N LEU A 8 -19.50 -48.02 16.78
CA LEU A 8 -19.39 -47.26 18.04
C LEU A 8 -18.06 -47.43 18.80
N HIS A 9 -17.00 -47.96 18.18
CA HIS A 9 -15.67 -48.10 18.83
C HIS A 9 -14.50 -47.49 18.04
N ARG A 10 -14.76 -46.57 17.10
CA ARG A 10 -13.72 -45.64 16.67
C ARG A 10 -13.89 -44.36 17.49
N GLY A 11 -13.19 -44.31 18.62
CA GLY A 11 -12.92 -43.03 19.28
C GLY A 11 -12.32 -42.05 18.26
N PRO A 12 -12.50 -40.74 18.46
CA PRO A 12 -12.00 -39.74 17.51
C PRO A 12 -10.51 -39.99 17.27
N GLN A 13 -10.16 -40.35 16.04
CA GLN A 13 -8.77 -40.21 15.60
C GLN A 13 -8.51 -38.71 15.64
N ILE A 14 -7.77 -38.29 16.66
CA ILE A 14 -7.10 -37.00 16.66
C ILE A 14 -6.14 -37.08 15.49
N VAL A 15 -6.58 -36.58 14.33
CA VAL A 15 -5.66 -36.21 13.26
C VAL A 15 -4.78 -35.13 13.88
N PRO A 16 -3.45 -35.32 13.96
CA PRO A 16 -2.58 -34.24 14.43
C PRO A 16 -2.86 -33.04 13.54
N SER A 17 -3.32 -31.93 14.12
CA SER A 17 -3.39 -30.67 13.38
C SER A 17 -1.96 -30.34 12.97
N PRO A 18 -1.66 -30.08 11.69
CA PRO A 18 -0.35 -29.59 11.31
C PRO A 18 -0.25 -28.16 11.85
N THR A 19 0.34 -28.01 13.03
CA THR A 19 0.59 -26.73 13.72
C THR A 19 2.03 -26.26 13.54
N GLU A 20 2.77 -26.84 12.58
CA GLU A 20 4.13 -26.40 12.30
C GLU A 20 4.08 -25.26 11.29
N ASP A 21 4.55 -24.08 11.73
CA ASP A 21 4.84 -22.95 10.86
C ASP A 21 5.79 -23.45 9.76
N MET A 22 5.32 -23.47 8.51
CA MET A 22 6.12 -23.96 7.40
C MET A 22 7.02 -22.83 6.89
N GLU A 23 8.33 -23.06 6.89
CA GLU A 23 9.30 -22.17 6.26
C GLU A 23 9.06 -22.16 4.75
N LEU A 24 8.68 -21.00 4.20
CA LEU A 24 8.45 -20.84 2.77
C LEU A 24 9.75 -20.56 2.02
N CYS A 25 10.51 -19.57 2.50
CA CYS A 25 11.83 -19.26 1.97
C CYS A 25 12.70 -18.51 2.96
N GLU A 26 13.98 -18.55 2.67
CA GLU A 26 15.02 -17.81 3.36
C GLU A 26 15.59 -16.75 2.41
N ILE A 27 15.65 -15.49 2.85
CA ILE A 27 16.38 -14.43 2.17
C ILE A 27 17.71 -14.24 2.90
N VAL A 28 18.80 -14.50 2.18
CA VAL A 28 20.17 -14.49 2.70
C VAL A 28 20.94 -13.34 2.07
N VAL A 29 21.66 -12.59 2.90
CA VAL A 29 22.64 -11.60 2.44
C VAL A 29 24.03 -12.22 2.52
N SER A 30 24.72 -12.35 1.39
CA SER A 30 26.09 -12.85 1.38
C SER A 30 27.10 -11.76 1.78
N GLU A 31 28.33 -12.18 2.06
CA GLU A 31 29.43 -11.32 2.51
C GLU A 31 29.75 -10.16 1.54
N ASP A 32 29.45 -10.33 0.26
CA ASP A 32 29.61 -9.30 -0.79
C ASP A 32 28.42 -8.30 -0.86
N GLY A 33 27.45 -8.41 0.04
CA GLY A 33 26.22 -7.59 0.05
C GLY A 33 25.17 -8.04 -0.96
N SER A 34 25.36 -9.18 -1.62
CA SER A 34 24.38 -9.73 -2.56
C SER A 34 23.21 -10.41 -1.84
N PHE A 35 21.98 -10.09 -2.27
CA PHE A 35 20.77 -10.73 -1.76
C PHE A 35 20.42 -11.97 -2.57
N TYR A 36 20.09 -13.06 -1.88
CA TYR A 36 19.62 -14.30 -2.48
C TYR A 36 18.38 -14.80 -1.78
N MET A 37 17.48 -15.42 -2.53
CA MET A 37 16.38 -16.18 -1.97
C MET A 37 16.63 -17.67 -2.16
N LYS A 38 16.39 -18.45 -1.10
CA LYS A 38 16.41 -19.90 -1.10
C LYS A 38 15.00 -20.40 -0.75
N PRO A 39 14.22 -20.88 -1.73
CA PRO A 39 12.91 -21.48 -1.46
C PRO A 39 13.06 -22.78 -0.66
N SER A 40 12.08 -23.07 0.20
CA SER A 40 11.91 -24.40 0.79
C SER A 40 11.47 -25.40 -0.28
N GLU A 41 11.74 -26.69 -0.06
CA GLU A 41 11.51 -27.75 -1.08
C GLU A 41 10.05 -27.85 -1.52
N GLU A 42 9.11 -27.53 -0.62
CA GLU A 42 7.67 -27.63 -0.86
C GLU A 42 7.03 -26.28 -1.24
N ALA A 43 7.78 -25.18 -1.16
CA ALA A 43 7.24 -23.84 -1.36
C ALA A 43 7.10 -23.51 -2.85
N LYS A 44 5.87 -23.17 -3.27
CA LYS A 44 5.61 -22.63 -4.61
C LYS A 44 5.87 -21.12 -4.60
N ILE A 45 7.05 -20.73 -5.07
CA ILE A 45 7.46 -19.32 -5.10
C ILE A 45 7.74 -18.89 -6.53
N GLN A 46 7.24 -17.72 -6.91
CA GLN A 46 7.58 -17.08 -8.16
C GLN A 46 8.32 -15.77 -7.91
N VAL A 47 9.32 -15.48 -8.74
CA VAL A 47 9.96 -14.17 -8.80
C VAL A 47 9.83 -13.62 -10.21
N ASN A 48 9.17 -12.48 -10.32
CA ASN A 48 8.77 -11.85 -11.58
C ASN A 48 7.99 -12.81 -12.50
N GLY A 49 7.11 -13.64 -11.91
CA GLY A 49 6.31 -14.65 -12.62
C GLY A 49 7.06 -15.90 -13.05
N CYS A 50 8.32 -16.06 -12.65
CA CYS A 50 9.10 -17.28 -12.90
C CYS A 50 9.17 -18.14 -11.65
N ASN A 51 8.79 -19.42 -11.76
CA ASN A 51 8.93 -20.38 -10.66
C ASN A 51 10.39 -20.52 -10.24
N VAL A 52 10.62 -20.53 -8.93
CA VAL A 52 11.94 -20.59 -8.32
C VAL A 52 12.08 -21.90 -7.57
N ASN A 53 12.96 -22.79 -8.06
CA ASN A 53 13.19 -24.11 -7.47
C ASN A 53 14.56 -24.22 -6.77
N GLY A 54 15.26 -23.10 -6.58
CA GLY A 54 16.60 -23.08 -6.02
C GLY A 54 17.06 -21.68 -5.68
N ARG A 55 18.31 -21.55 -5.24
CA ARG A 55 18.88 -20.26 -4.86
C ARG A 55 18.91 -19.31 -6.06
N ILE A 56 18.27 -18.15 -5.93
CA ILE A 56 18.32 -17.11 -6.97
C ILE A 56 18.77 -15.77 -6.40
N PRO A 57 19.48 -14.94 -7.18
CA PRO A 57 19.77 -13.57 -6.78
C PRO A 57 18.50 -12.71 -6.83
N LEU A 58 18.36 -11.82 -5.85
CA LEU A 58 17.28 -10.83 -5.77
C LEU A 58 17.80 -9.43 -6.12
N PHE A 59 16.96 -8.63 -6.77
CA PHE A 59 17.27 -7.27 -7.20
C PHE A 59 16.19 -6.27 -6.77
N HIS A 60 16.51 -4.98 -6.89
CA HIS A 60 15.54 -3.91 -6.75
C HIS A 60 14.33 -4.14 -7.66
N GLU A 61 13.14 -3.96 -7.11
CA GLU A 61 11.83 -4.12 -7.76
C GLU A 61 11.47 -5.55 -8.18
N ASP A 62 12.23 -6.57 -7.77
CA ASP A 62 11.81 -7.95 -7.97
C ASP A 62 10.49 -8.20 -7.22
N GLN A 63 9.51 -8.76 -7.94
CA GLN A 63 8.20 -9.12 -7.43
C GLN A 63 8.23 -10.57 -6.97
N ILE A 64 8.14 -10.80 -5.66
CA ILE A 64 8.06 -12.13 -5.08
C ILE A 64 6.60 -12.47 -4.83
N GLN A 65 6.16 -13.58 -5.39
CA GLN A 65 4.86 -14.19 -5.11
C GLN A 65 5.09 -15.46 -4.29
N LEU A 66 4.49 -15.50 -3.10
CA LEU A 66 4.47 -16.68 -2.24
C LEU A 66 3.13 -17.39 -2.37
N GLU A 67 3.18 -18.69 -2.63
CA GLU A 67 2.03 -19.56 -2.89
C GLU A 67 1.21 -19.09 -4.11
N GLU A 68 0.41 -19.99 -4.69
CA GLU A 68 -0.11 -19.81 -6.05
C GLU A 68 -0.92 -18.52 -6.29
N GLU A 69 -1.45 -17.82 -5.27
CA GLU A 69 -2.18 -16.55 -5.47
C GLU A 69 -2.20 -15.57 -4.27
N ARG A 70 -1.54 -15.85 -3.14
CA ARG A 70 -1.95 -15.23 -1.86
C ARG A 70 -1.14 -14.02 -1.40
N ILE A 71 0.18 -13.99 -1.62
CA ILE A 71 1.01 -12.93 -1.02
C ILE A 71 2.05 -12.43 -2.02
N TRP A 72 2.11 -11.11 -2.19
CA TRP A 72 2.96 -10.45 -3.17
C TRP A 72 3.81 -9.38 -2.49
N PHE A 73 5.11 -9.41 -2.75
CA PHE A 73 6.05 -8.41 -2.26
C PHE A 73 6.84 -7.79 -3.40
N VAL A 74 7.06 -6.48 -3.34
CA VAL A 74 8.07 -5.80 -4.16
C VAL A 74 9.28 -5.53 -3.28
N LEU A 75 10.43 -6.07 -3.70
CA LEU A 75 11.71 -5.84 -3.06
C LEU A 75 12.22 -4.43 -3.29
N ASN A 76 12.54 -3.72 -2.21
CA ASN A 76 13.19 -2.42 -2.29
C ASN A 76 14.67 -2.52 -1.89
N LEU A 77 15.53 -2.78 -2.88
CA LEU A 77 17.00 -2.85 -2.76
C LEU A 77 17.68 -1.75 -3.60
N PRO A 78 17.65 -0.46 -3.22
CA PRO A 78 17.95 0.67 -4.11
C PRO A 78 19.34 0.62 -4.77
N ASP A 79 20.32 0.00 -4.11
CA ASP A 79 21.70 -0.13 -4.60
C ASP A 79 21.90 -1.29 -5.58
N ARG A 80 20.87 -2.13 -5.81
CA ARG A 80 20.98 -3.39 -6.56
C ARG A 80 20.05 -3.46 -7.76
N ARG A 81 20.29 -2.59 -8.75
CA ARG A 81 19.56 -2.62 -10.03
C ARG A 81 20.09 -3.72 -10.94
N ARG A 82 19.19 -4.40 -11.67
CA ARG A 82 19.61 -5.36 -12.71
C ARG A 82 20.43 -4.62 -13.78
N THR A 83 21.59 -5.16 -14.11
CA THR A 83 22.27 -4.80 -15.36
C THR A 83 21.46 -5.36 -16.53
N SER A 84 21.42 -4.64 -17.65
CA SER A 84 20.53 -4.92 -18.80
C SER A 84 20.70 -6.31 -19.43
N SER A 85 21.72 -7.08 -19.05
CA SER A 85 21.98 -8.44 -19.51
C SER A 85 21.16 -9.54 -18.81
N HIS A 86 20.42 -9.22 -17.74
CA HIS A 86 19.70 -10.22 -16.91
C HIS A 86 18.20 -9.96 -16.76
N SER A 87 17.55 -9.29 -17.72
CA SER A 87 16.11 -9.03 -17.64
C SER A 87 15.31 -10.31 -17.89
N CYS A 88 14.66 -10.82 -16.85
CA CYS A 88 13.51 -11.71 -17.04
C CYS A 88 12.30 -10.87 -17.47
N PRO A 89 11.35 -11.40 -18.27
CA PRO A 89 10.13 -10.68 -18.62
C PRO A 89 9.42 -10.24 -17.33
N GLN A 90 9.21 -8.94 -17.16
CA GLN A 90 8.42 -8.44 -16.04
C GLN A 90 6.96 -8.71 -16.33
N THR A 91 6.36 -9.61 -15.54
CA THR A 91 4.91 -9.79 -15.55
C THR A 91 4.33 -8.83 -14.52
N ILE A 92 3.46 -7.91 -14.96
CA ILE A 92 2.80 -6.95 -14.07
C ILE A 92 1.58 -7.64 -13.45
N PHE A 93 1.65 -7.94 -12.17
CA PHE A 93 0.52 -8.48 -11.41
C PHE A 93 -0.34 -7.35 -10.82
N LYS A 94 -1.66 -7.53 -10.81
CA LYS A 94 -2.65 -6.45 -10.62
C LYS A 94 -3.28 -6.36 -9.21
N ASN A 95 -2.77 -7.10 -8.23
CA ASN A 95 -3.39 -7.18 -6.89
C ASN A 95 -2.49 -6.57 -5.80
N SER A 96 -3.08 -6.28 -4.63
CA SER A 96 -2.47 -5.62 -3.47
C SER A 96 -1.07 -6.17 -3.13
N CYS A 97 -0.09 -5.26 -3.08
CA CYS A 97 1.32 -5.60 -2.92
C CYS A 97 1.90 -4.99 -1.62
N GLY A 98 2.61 -5.79 -0.84
CA GLY A 98 3.45 -5.32 0.26
C GLY A 98 4.83 -4.91 -0.23
N HIS A 99 5.51 -3.98 0.45
CA HIS A 99 6.91 -3.65 0.16
C HIS A 99 7.82 -4.25 1.23
N LEU A 100 8.85 -4.98 0.81
CA LEU A 100 9.91 -5.45 1.71
C LEU A 100 11.12 -4.54 1.56
N ASN A 101 11.44 -3.80 2.63
CA ASN A 101 12.62 -2.95 2.70
C ASN A 101 13.70 -3.67 3.50
N PHE A 102 14.92 -3.71 2.96
CA PHE A 102 16.07 -4.31 3.63
C PHE A 102 17.09 -3.22 3.94
N SER A 103 17.71 -3.30 5.11
CA SER A 103 18.92 -2.54 5.43
C SER A 103 20.14 -3.45 5.22
N ASN A 104 21.30 -2.88 4.92
CA ASN A 104 22.55 -3.64 4.76
C ASN A 104 23.03 -4.36 6.05
N GLN A 105 22.27 -4.31 7.14
CA GLN A 105 22.60 -4.92 8.43
C GLN A 105 21.85 -6.23 8.71
N ASP A 106 20.85 -6.58 7.90
CA ASP A 106 20.01 -7.77 8.12
C ASP A 106 20.60 -8.99 7.40
N SER A 107 21.30 -9.86 8.12
CA SER A 107 22.01 -10.98 7.49
C SER A 107 21.11 -12.13 7.02
N HIS A 108 19.97 -12.36 7.70
CA HIS A 108 19.06 -13.47 7.42
C HIS A 108 17.61 -13.09 7.74
N ILE A 109 16.69 -13.37 6.80
CA ILE A 109 15.24 -13.25 7.01
C ILE A 109 14.57 -14.55 6.59
N ILE A 110 13.73 -15.12 7.46
CA ILE A 110 12.93 -16.32 7.19
C ILE A 110 11.47 -15.91 7.05
N LEU A 111 10.84 -16.27 5.94
CA LEU A 111 9.41 -16.07 5.70
C LEU A 111 8.67 -17.37 6.04
N LEU A 112 7.76 -17.29 7.01
CA LEU A 112 6.95 -18.41 7.49
C LEU A 112 5.51 -18.28 6.98
N SER A 113 4.90 -19.38 6.55
CA SER A 113 3.44 -19.47 6.39
C SER A 113 2.81 -19.98 7.68
N SER A 114 1.84 -19.24 8.23
CA SER A 114 0.93 -19.75 9.26
C SER A 114 -0.36 -20.24 8.58
N GLN A 115 -0.75 -21.50 8.81
CA GLN A 115 -2.06 -22.01 8.37
C GLN A 115 -3.23 -21.56 9.27
N ALA A 116 -2.95 -20.85 10.37
CA ALA A 116 -3.98 -20.33 11.26
C ALA A 116 -4.44 -18.93 10.79
N GLY A 117 -5.67 -18.83 10.29
CA GLY A 117 -6.46 -17.58 10.19
C GLY A 117 -5.69 -16.33 9.72
N LEU A 118 -5.51 -16.22 8.41
CA LEU A 118 -4.43 -15.46 7.75
C LEU A 118 -4.59 -13.93 7.63
N GLU A 119 -5.43 -13.26 8.40
CA GLU A 119 -5.53 -11.77 8.29
C GLU A 119 -5.03 -10.98 9.51
N GLU A 120 -5.06 -11.52 10.74
CA GLU A 120 -4.68 -10.75 11.93
C GLU A 120 -3.29 -11.09 12.51
N ASP A 121 -2.79 -12.33 12.34
CA ASP A 121 -1.64 -12.84 13.12
C ASP A 121 -0.25 -12.52 12.52
N LEU A 122 -0.14 -12.35 11.19
CA LEU A 122 1.15 -12.11 10.51
C LEU A 122 1.75 -10.71 10.80
N THR A 123 0.90 -9.69 10.91
CA THR A 123 1.33 -8.31 11.18
C THR A 123 1.87 -8.17 12.62
N GLU A 124 1.23 -8.85 13.58
CA GLU A 124 1.65 -8.82 14.99
C GLU A 124 2.98 -9.57 15.19
N LYS A 125 3.15 -10.74 14.56
CA LYS A 125 4.38 -11.55 14.65
C LYS A 125 5.58 -10.86 14.01
N LEU A 126 5.41 -10.18 12.87
CA LEU A 126 6.48 -9.38 12.26
C LEU A 126 6.89 -8.17 13.11
N SER A 127 5.96 -7.56 13.86
CA SER A 127 6.29 -6.49 14.81
C SER A 127 7.08 -6.98 16.04
N LYS A 128 6.79 -8.20 16.52
CA LYS A 128 7.46 -8.82 17.68
C LYS A 128 8.86 -9.34 17.36
N ALA A 129 9.14 -9.75 16.12
CA ALA A 129 10.48 -10.13 15.68
C ALA A 129 11.45 -8.94 15.63
N SER A 130 10.94 -7.72 15.41
CA SER A 130 11.73 -6.48 15.40
C SER A 130 12.22 -6.05 16.79
N SER A 131 11.57 -6.48 17.88
CA SER A 131 11.93 -6.07 19.25
C SER A 131 13.08 -6.86 19.90
N HIS A 132 13.55 -7.93 19.25
CA HIS A 132 14.59 -8.81 19.82
C HIS A 132 16.03 -8.44 19.41
N TYR A 133 16.22 -7.40 18.60
CA TYR A 133 17.55 -6.92 18.21
C TYR A 133 17.83 -5.57 18.87
N ASN A 134 18.84 -5.54 19.75
CA ASN A 134 19.32 -4.33 20.43
C ASN A 134 19.88 -3.33 19.42
N ILE A 135 19.15 -2.24 19.15
CA ILE A 135 19.63 -1.10 18.36
C ILE A 135 20.04 0.02 19.31
N HIS A 136 21.35 0.13 19.59
CA HIS A 136 21.94 1.30 20.23
C HIS A 136 22.24 2.37 19.18
N GLY A 137 21.51 3.48 19.20
CA GLY A 137 21.79 4.67 18.38
C GLY A 137 22.94 5.49 18.96
N SER A 138 24.05 5.57 18.23
CA SER A 138 25.23 6.37 18.57
C SER A 138 25.09 7.80 18.02
N THR A 139 25.22 8.81 18.89
CA THR A 139 25.16 10.23 18.53
C THR A 139 26.54 10.72 18.08
N SER A 140 26.65 11.15 16.83
CA SER A 140 27.88 11.80 16.33
C SER A 140 27.73 13.32 16.34
N LYS A 141 28.61 13.96 17.13
CA LYS A 141 28.80 15.42 17.26
C LYS A 141 29.23 16.05 15.92
N LEU A 142 28.55 17.13 15.54
CA LEU A 142 28.98 18.05 14.48
C LEU A 142 30.16 18.91 14.97
N GLY A 143 31.26 18.87 14.22
CA GLY A 143 32.39 19.80 14.35
C GLY A 143 32.10 21.11 13.63
N LEU A 144 32.35 22.22 14.30
CA LEU A 144 32.37 23.57 13.73
C LEU A 144 33.70 23.81 13.01
N CYS A 145 33.66 24.41 11.83
CA CYS A 145 34.80 25.15 11.27
C CYS A 145 34.38 26.57 10.87
N PRO A 146 35.25 27.57 11.08
CA PRO A 146 34.89 28.98 11.00
C PRO A 146 35.23 29.61 9.64
N SER A 147 34.46 30.65 9.31
CA SER A 147 34.78 31.77 8.41
C SER A 147 35.13 31.49 6.94
N GLY A 148 34.24 31.94 6.05
CA GLY A 148 34.54 32.21 4.65
C GLY A 148 33.32 32.77 3.94
N GLN A 149 33.30 34.08 3.68
CA GLN A 149 32.21 34.79 2.99
C GLN A 149 31.95 34.18 1.61
N VAL A 150 30.67 33.94 1.28
CA VAL A 150 30.22 33.59 -0.08
C VAL A 150 29.24 34.66 -0.56
N THR A 151 29.64 35.38 -1.60
CA THR A 151 28.82 36.31 -2.38
C THR A 151 27.68 35.58 -3.08
N TYR A 152 26.44 36.00 -2.82
CA TYR A 152 25.24 35.53 -3.49
C TYR A 152 25.23 35.99 -4.96
N ARG A 153 25.32 35.04 -5.90
CA ARG A 153 24.81 35.22 -7.27
C ARG A 153 23.38 34.70 -7.32
N PRO A 154 22.40 35.44 -7.88
CA PRO A 154 21.07 34.89 -8.13
C PRO A 154 21.21 33.72 -9.12
N GLN A 155 20.86 32.51 -8.68
CA GLN A 155 20.77 31.37 -9.58
C GLN A 155 19.65 31.62 -10.58
N MET A 156 19.99 31.51 -11.85
CA MET A 156 19.03 31.39 -12.94
C MET A 156 18.09 30.22 -12.63
N THR A 157 16.79 30.46 -12.74
CA THR A 157 15.76 29.44 -12.55
C THR A 157 16.04 28.26 -13.45
N SER A 158 16.40 27.13 -12.83
CA SER A 158 16.55 25.83 -13.48
C SER A 158 15.33 25.58 -14.39
N PRO A 159 15.52 25.05 -15.60
CA PRO A 159 14.39 24.57 -16.40
C PRO A 159 13.58 23.62 -15.53
N ARG A 160 12.26 23.84 -15.46
CA ARG A 160 11.33 22.98 -14.73
C ARG A 160 11.52 21.56 -15.27
N CYS A 161 12.29 20.73 -14.56
CA CYS A 161 12.22 19.30 -14.76
C CYS A 161 10.75 18.95 -14.68
N ASN A 162 10.21 18.29 -15.71
CA ASN A 162 8.88 17.71 -15.68
C ASN A 162 8.89 16.63 -14.60
N SER A 163 8.81 17.03 -13.33
CA SER A 163 8.65 16.14 -12.21
C SER A 163 7.37 15.38 -12.48
N GLU A 164 7.52 14.09 -12.71
CA GLU A 164 6.42 13.17 -12.92
C GLU A 164 5.36 13.40 -11.85
N ARG A 165 4.13 13.69 -12.29
CA ARG A 165 3.06 14.05 -11.37
C ARG A 165 2.60 12.79 -10.65
N LYS A 166 2.91 12.72 -9.35
CA LYS A 166 2.58 11.58 -8.49
C LYS A 166 1.25 11.81 -7.78
N VAL A 167 0.46 10.75 -7.66
CA VAL A 167 -0.80 10.75 -6.90
C VAL A 167 -0.57 9.94 -5.62
N GLY A 168 -0.88 10.52 -4.46
CA GLY A 168 -0.85 9.83 -3.18
C GLY A 168 -2.24 9.43 -2.76
N VAL A 169 -2.47 8.15 -2.48
CA VAL A 169 -3.73 7.60 -1.94
C VAL A 169 -3.48 7.17 -0.50
N PHE A 170 -4.09 7.89 0.44
CA PHE A 170 -3.99 7.62 1.86
C PHE A 170 -5.31 7.10 2.36
N PHE A 171 -5.28 6.04 3.15
CA PHE A 171 -6.50 5.37 3.60
C PHE A 171 -6.35 4.88 5.03
N TRP A 172 -7.45 4.85 5.77
CA TRP A 172 -7.44 4.35 7.15
C TRP A 172 -7.82 2.87 7.22
N ASP A 173 -8.63 2.39 6.29
CA ASP A 173 -9.26 1.06 6.35
C ASP A 173 -8.33 -0.06 5.86
N ALA A 174 -8.82 -1.30 5.87
CA ALA A 174 -8.09 -2.40 5.27
C ALA A 174 -7.84 -2.14 3.77
N ALA A 175 -6.68 -2.57 3.26
CA ALA A 175 -6.29 -2.31 1.87
C ALA A 175 -7.32 -2.84 0.85
N THR A 176 -8.04 -3.91 1.20
CA THR A 176 -9.10 -4.52 0.37
C THR A 176 -10.21 -3.54 0.03
N ASP A 177 -10.58 -2.63 0.94
CA ASP A 177 -11.72 -1.72 0.79
C ASP A 177 -11.45 -0.57 -0.21
N ILE A 178 -10.19 -0.33 -0.55
CA ILE A 178 -9.77 0.78 -1.42
C ILE A 178 -9.11 0.34 -2.74
N THR A 179 -8.91 -0.97 -2.93
CA THR A 179 -8.33 -1.53 -4.17
C THR A 179 -9.04 -1.02 -5.42
N TRP A 180 -10.37 -0.94 -5.39
CA TRP A 180 -11.17 -0.45 -6.52
C TRP A 180 -10.83 0.99 -6.93
N VAL A 181 -10.48 1.86 -5.97
CA VAL A 181 -10.05 3.23 -6.26
C VAL A 181 -8.73 3.15 -7.01
N VAL A 182 -7.75 2.46 -6.43
CA VAL A 182 -6.40 2.32 -6.98
C VAL A 182 -6.44 1.71 -8.37
N ASP A 183 -7.18 0.63 -8.57
CA ASP A 183 -7.37 -0.02 -9.87
C ASP A 183 -7.97 0.94 -10.90
N HIS A 184 -8.96 1.73 -10.48
CA HIS A 184 -9.58 2.71 -11.36
C HIS A 184 -8.59 3.80 -11.77
N LEU A 185 -7.77 4.29 -10.83
CA LEU A 185 -6.74 5.30 -11.07
C LEU A 185 -5.62 4.78 -11.98
N MET A 186 -5.10 3.59 -11.67
CA MET A 186 -4.00 2.96 -12.38
C MET A 186 -4.39 2.54 -13.79
N SER A 187 -5.64 2.13 -14.02
CA SER A 187 -6.08 1.67 -15.34
C SER A 187 -6.06 2.76 -16.42
N LYS A 188 -6.03 4.06 -16.06
CA LYS A 188 -6.26 5.15 -17.02
C LYS A 188 -5.37 6.37 -16.86
N THR A 189 -4.45 6.40 -15.90
CA THR A 189 -3.50 7.50 -15.74
C THR A 189 -2.06 7.00 -15.87
N PRO A 190 -1.20 7.69 -16.62
CA PRO A 190 0.22 7.36 -16.71
C PRO A 190 1.02 7.80 -15.46
N SER A 191 0.33 8.24 -14.40
CA SER A 191 0.94 8.78 -13.19
C SER A 191 1.33 7.66 -12.24
N SER A 192 2.49 7.78 -11.60
CA SER A 192 2.84 6.90 -10.48
C SER A 192 1.89 7.15 -9.30
N VAL A 193 1.19 6.11 -8.85
CA VAL A 193 0.34 6.15 -7.66
C VAL A 193 1.09 5.56 -6.47
N SER A 194 1.13 6.27 -5.35
CA SER A 194 1.62 5.76 -4.06
C SER A 194 0.44 5.53 -3.14
N CYS A 195 0.30 4.32 -2.60
CA CYS A 195 -0.77 3.98 -1.66
C CYS A 195 -0.18 3.78 -0.26
N LEU A 196 -0.82 4.34 0.77
CA LEU A 196 -0.34 4.20 2.14
C LEU A 196 -1.50 4.11 3.15
N ALA A 197 -1.47 3.04 3.96
CA ALA A 197 -2.37 2.87 5.10
C ALA A 197 -1.92 3.76 6.27
N LEU A 198 -2.73 4.73 6.67
CA LEU A 198 -2.39 5.72 7.68
C LEU A 198 -2.22 5.09 9.07
N PHE A 199 -3.03 4.09 9.42
CA PHE A 199 -2.98 3.44 10.73
C PHE A 199 -1.68 2.65 10.98
N GLN A 200 -0.93 2.31 9.92
CA GLN A 200 0.33 1.59 9.99
C GLN A 200 1.56 2.49 9.78
N ALA A 201 1.35 3.70 9.27
CA ALA A 201 2.44 4.57 8.89
C ALA A 201 2.93 5.41 10.08
N SER A 202 4.26 5.49 10.23
CA SER A 202 4.85 6.46 11.15
C SER A 202 4.62 7.90 10.66
N ASP A 203 4.64 8.86 11.59
CA ASP A 203 4.43 10.27 11.27
C ASP A 203 5.41 10.79 10.19
N GLN A 204 6.67 10.35 10.25
CA GLN A 204 7.69 10.72 9.27
C GLN A 204 7.44 10.07 7.90
N LEU A 205 6.98 8.81 7.88
CA LEU A 205 6.77 8.07 6.64
C LEU A 205 5.65 8.69 5.80
N TRP A 206 4.46 8.89 6.39
CA TRP A 206 3.33 9.38 5.61
C TRP A 206 3.55 10.81 5.12
N LYS A 207 4.18 11.68 5.93
CA LYS A 207 4.57 13.04 5.50
C LYS A 207 5.59 13.02 4.36
N SER A 208 6.58 12.13 4.43
CA SER A 208 7.55 11.94 3.35
C SER A 208 6.89 11.43 2.05
N VAL A 209 5.89 10.56 2.14
CA VAL A 209 5.11 10.15 0.97
C VAL A 209 4.26 11.31 0.45
N ALA A 210 3.52 12.01 1.32
CA ALA A 210 2.65 13.13 0.95
C ALA A 210 3.42 14.25 0.26
N SER A 211 4.56 14.69 0.81
CA SER A 211 5.39 15.76 0.23
C SER A 211 5.95 15.48 -1.17
N ARG A 212 5.98 14.20 -1.60
CA ARG A 212 6.40 13.80 -2.95
C ARG A 212 5.24 13.72 -3.94
N CYS A 213 4.01 13.87 -3.46
CA CYS A 213 2.81 13.79 -4.26
C CYS A 213 2.41 15.17 -4.79
N SER A 214 1.83 15.19 -5.98
CA SER A 214 1.28 16.41 -6.58
C SER A 214 -0.22 16.53 -6.32
N VAL A 215 -0.89 15.40 -6.10
CA VAL A 215 -2.31 15.27 -5.81
C VAL A 215 -2.47 14.26 -4.68
N ILE A 216 -3.37 14.56 -3.75
CA ILE A 216 -3.61 13.75 -2.56
C ILE A 216 -5.07 13.28 -2.58
N ILE A 217 -5.28 11.99 -2.35
CA ILE A 217 -6.59 11.38 -2.19
C ILE A 217 -6.64 10.75 -0.81
N PHE A 218 -7.61 11.15 0.02
CA PHE A 218 -7.92 10.46 1.27
C PHE A 218 -9.15 9.57 1.09
N CYS A 219 -9.05 8.31 1.46
CA CYS A 219 -10.15 7.35 1.42
C CYS A 219 -10.54 6.93 2.83
N LEU A 220 -11.84 7.04 3.15
CA LEU A 220 -12.41 6.64 4.44
C LEU A 220 -13.70 5.83 4.21
N SER A 221 -13.78 4.64 4.78
CA SER A 221 -14.99 3.86 4.89
C SER A 221 -15.72 4.16 6.20
N MET A 222 -17.04 4.39 6.12
CA MET A 222 -17.85 4.53 7.33
C MET A 222 -17.97 3.23 8.13
N LYS A 223 -17.58 2.07 7.57
CA LYS A 223 -17.59 0.78 8.26
C LYS A 223 -16.53 0.65 9.34
N SER A 224 -15.40 1.35 9.23
CA SER A 224 -14.35 1.30 10.26
C SER A 224 -14.73 2.01 11.55
N LYS A 225 -15.89 2.68 11.58
CA LYS A 225 -16.35 3.49 12.72
C LYS A 225 -15.38 4.62 13.08
N LYS A 226 -14.45 4.93 12.18
CA LYS A 226 -13.57 6.08 12.30
C LYS A 226 -14.30 7.31 11.84
N SER A 227 -14.09 8.38 12.59
CA SER A 227 -14.68 9.66 12.30
C SER A 227 -13.79 10.43 11.34
N LEU A 228 -14.37 11.40 10.64
CA LEU A 228 -13.59 12.34 9.84
C LEU A 228 -12.57 13.11 10.71
N TYR A 229 -12.87 13.33 12.00
CA TYR A 229 -11.98 13.97 12.95
C TYR A 229 -10.67 13.20 13.13
N ASP A 230 -10.69 11.86 13.03
CA ASP A 230 -9.47 11.06 13.09
C ASP A 230 -8.52 11.34 11.92
N MET A 231 -9.05 11.85 10.80
CA MET A 231 -8.26 12.25 9.63
C MET A 231 -7.86 13.73 9.62
N GLU A 232 -8.39 14.55 10.55
CA GLU A 232 -8.24 16.02 10.52
C GLU A 232 -6.77 16.43 10.55
N VAL A 233 -5.95 15.82 11.40
CA VAL A 233 -4.50 16.11 11.50
C VAL A 233 -3.77 15.87 10.18
N TYR A 234 -4.15 14.83 9.43
CA TYR A 234 -3.54 14.51 8.14
C TYR A 234 -4.00 15.49 7.06
N LEU A 235 -5.30 15.80 7.07
CA LEU A 235 -5.90 16.76 6.14
C LEU A 235 -5.34 18.16 6.34
N GLU A 236 -5.22 18.64 7.58
CA GLU A 236 -4.63 19.95 7.90
C GLU A 236 -3.19 20.08 7.40
N HIS A 237 -2.36 19.06 7.61
CA HIS A 237 -0.99 19.05 7.10
C HIS A 237 -0.95 19.07 5.57
N CYS A 238 -1.78 18.27 4.91
CA CYS A 238 -1.87 18.24 3.46
C CYS A 238 -2.40 19.57 2.91
N LEU A 239 -3.37 20.20 3.58
CA LEU A 239 -3.90 21.51 3.22
C LEU A 239 -2.83 22.58 3.23
N GLN A 240 -2.01 22.62 4.28
CA GLN A 240 -0.91 23.57 4.40
C GLN A 240 0.15 23.37 3.33
N SER A 241 0.43 22.13 2.93
CA SER A 241 1.52 21.80 2.01
C SER A 241 1.11 21.80 0.53
N HIS A 242 -0.13 21.44 0.20
CA HIS A 242 -0.58 21.22 -1.18
C HIS A 242 -1.61 22.25 -1.67
N GLY A 243 -2.37 22.84 -0.76
CA GLY A 243 -3.58 23.60 -1.07
C GLY A 243 -4.82 22.71 -1.20
N PRO A 244 -6.01 23.24 -0.89
CA PRO A 244 -7.26 22.47 -0.90
C PRO A 244 -7.61 21.92 -2.28
N GLU A 245 -7.24 22.62 -3.35
CA GLU A 245 -7.58 22.26 -4.72
C GLU A 245 -6.89 20.99 -5.23
N LYS A 246 -5.87 20.51 -4.51
CA LYS A 246 -5.13 19.27 -4.84
C LYS A 246 -5.48 18.10 -3.96
N ILE A 247 -6.49 18.27 -3.12
CA ILE A 247 -6.91 17.27 -2.13
C ILE A 247 -8.32 16.83 -2.47
N THR A 248 -8.49 15.53 -2.64
CA THR A 248 -9.79 14.89 -2.81
C THR A 248 -10.04 13.95 -1.65
N VAL A 249 -11.21 14.06 -1.04
CA VAL A 249 -11.66 13.17 0.03
C VAL A 249 -12.77 12.27 -0.51
N VAL A 250 -12.59 10.97 -0.34
CA VAL A 250 -13.50 9.93 -0.78
C VAL A 250 -14.03 9.24 0.47
N ILE A 251 -15.33 9.34 0.70
CA ILE A 251 -16.01 8.64 1.79
C ILE A 251 -16.89 7.54 1.20
N THR A 252 -16.74 6.32 1.69
CA THR A 252 -17.48 5.14 1.22
C THR A 252 -18.39 4.56 2.29
N ASP A 253 -19.25 3.63 1.86
CA ASP A 253 -20.16 2.88 2.74
C ASP A 253 -21.12 3.76 3.54
N LEU A 254 -21.56 4.88 2.98
CA LEU A 254 -22.66 5.65 3.55
C LEU A 254 -23.94 4.82 3.48
N GLU A 255 -24.70 4.77 4.58
CA GLU A 255 -25.91 3.94 4.69
C GLU A 255 -26.90 4.21 3.56
N ASP A 256 -27.16 5.50 3.27
CA ASP A 256 -28.12 5.90 2.26
C ASP A 256 -27.85 7.29 1.66
N THR A 257 -28.77 7.72 0.78
CA THR A 257 -28.71 9.03 0.12
C THR A 257 -28.99 10.21 1.07
N MET A 258 -29.67 9.99 2.20
CA MET A 258 -29.90 11.04 3.21
C MET A 258 -28.62 11.30 3.99
N SER A 259 -27.90 10.24 4.36
CA SER A 259 -26.54 10.29 4.91
C SER A 259 -25.57 10.97 3.94
N GLU A 260 -25.68 10.70 2.62
CA GLU A 260 -24.90 11.43 1.61
C GLU A 260 -25.19 12.95 1.66
N LYS A 261 -26.46 13.35 1.66
CA LYS A 261 -26.85 14.78 1.70
C LYS A 261 -26.41 15.45 3.00
N GLY A 262 -26.58 14.78 4.14
CA GLY A 262 -26.15 15.26 5.45
C GLY A 262 -24.64 15.51 5.48
N MET A 263 -23.85 14.54 5.01
CA MET A 263 -22.39 14.66 4.91
C MET A 263 -21.98 15.81 3.99
N ARG A 264 -22.63 16.01 2.84
CA ARG A 264 -22.34 17.17 1.97
C ARG A 264 -22.67 18.50 2.64
N ALA A 265 -23.77 18.58 3.39
CA ALA A 265 -24.14 19.79 4.10
C ALA A 265 -23.11 20.13 5.19
N GLN A 266 -22.71 19.12 5.97
CA GLN A 266 -21.65 19.26 6.98
C GLN A 266 -20.32 19.65 6.33
N TRP A 267 -19.94 19.03 5.21
CA TRP A 267 -18.70 19.33 4.49
C TRP A 267 -18.64 20.78 4.02
N ARG A 268 -19.75 21.32 3.50
CA ARG A 268 -19.82 22.72 3.05
C ARG A 268 -19.64 23.73 4.18
N GLN A 269 -19.95 23.33 5.42
CA GLN A 269 -19.77 24.16 6.61
C GLN A 269 -18.39 23.95 7.25
N SER A 270 -17.64 22.94 6.83
CA SER A 270 -16.33 22.63 7.40
C SER A 270 -15.23 23.51 6.79
N GLN A 271 -14.10 23.58 7.49
CA GLN A 271 -12.88 24.22 6.98
C GLN A 271 -12.28 23.47 5.78
N LEU A 272 -12.75 22.25 5.52
CA LEU A 272 -12.33 21.38 4.41
C LEU A 272 -13.17 21.60 3.15
N SER A 273 -14.12 22.55 3.17
CA SER A 273 -15.03 22.82 2.05
C SER A 273 -14.32 23.22 0.74
N GLY A 274 -13.05 23.64 0.80
CA GLY A 274 -12.22 23.89 -0.38
C GLY A 274 -11.72 22.62 -1.07
N CYS A 275 -11.71 21.48 -0.39
CA CYS A 275 -11.31 20.19 -0.98
C CYS A 275 -12.46 19.58 -1.78
N ASP A 276 -12.10 18.78 -2.78
CA ASP A 276 -13.08 17.97 -3.50
C ASP A 276 -13.62 16.84 -2.61
N LEU A 277 -14.94 16.69 -2.55
CA LEU A 277 -15.61 15.63 -1.78
C LEU A 277 -16.41 14.68 -2.68
N LEU A 278 -16.11 13.41 -2.55
CA LEU A 278 -16.77 12.32 -3.23
C LEU A 278 -17.34 11.34 -2.22
N LEU A 279 -18.59 10.96 -2.45
CA LEU A 279 -19.36 10.16 -1.50
C LEU A 279 -19.94 8.96 -2.22
N PHE A 280 -19.77 7.79 -1.61
CA PHE A 280 -20.29 6.51 -2.10
C PHE A 280 -21.15 5.88 -1.02
N THR A 281 -22.38 5.56 -1.38
CA THR A 281 -23.27 4.78 -0.52
C THR A 281 -22.88 3.32 -0.52
N GLU A 282 -23.35 2.54 0.46
CA GLU A 282 -23.18 1.09 0.47
C GLU A 282 -23.78 0.45 -0.80
N LYS A 283 -24.87 1.01 -1.33
CA LYS A 283 -25.43 0.59 -2.62
C LYS A 283 -24.43 0.82 -3.76
N ASP A 284 -23.78 1.98 -3.81
CA ASP A 284 -22.76 2.28 -4.82
C ASP A 284 -21.58 1.30 -4.73
N MET A 285 -21.12 1.02 -3.50
CA MET A 285 -20.03 0.08 -3.24
C MET A 285 -20.38 -1.35 -3.63
N ASN A 286 -21.58 -1.82 -3.29
CA ASN A 286 -22.04 -3.14 -3.71
C ASN A 286 -22.11 -3.28 -5.23
N LEU A 287 -22.46 -2.22 -5.94
CA LEU A 287 -22.45 -2.22 -7.41
C LEU A 287 -21.04 -2.25 -7.98
N LEU A 288 -20.09 -1.55 -7.36
CA LEU A 288 -18.67 -1.57 -7.75
C LEU A 288 -18.11 -2.99 -7.61
N LEU A 289 -18.37 -3.64 -6.48
CA LEU A 289 -17.80 -4.94 -6.15
C LEU A 289 -18.47 -6.09 -6.91
N ARG A 290 -19.78 -6.02 -7.18
CA ARG A 290 -20.53 -7.17 -7.72
C ARG A 290 -20.61 -7.27 -9.24
N GLN A 291 -20.04 -6.35 -10.01
CA GLN A 291 -19.96 -6.35 -11.50
C GLN A 291 -21.26 -6.65 -12.30
N ARG A 292 -22.46 -6.75 -11.68
CA ARG A 292 -23.57 -7.52 -12.28
C ARG A 292 -24.77 -6.76 -12.85
N VAL A 293 -24.86 -5.41 -12.83
CA VAL A 293 -26.05 -4.71 -13.38
C VAL A 293 -25.72 -3.44 -14.18
N MET A 294 -26.11 -3.44 -15.46
CA MET A 294 -25.74 -2.41 -16.46
C MET A 294 -26.41 -1.03 -16.27
N ALA A 295 -27.63 -0.97 -15.72
CA ALA A 295 -28.39 0.29 -15.61
C ALA A 295 -27.91 1.17 -14.44
N GLU A 296 -27.65 0.57 -13.28
CA GLU A 296 -27.18 1.29 -12.08
C GLU A 296 -25.69 1.66 -12.19
N ARG A 297 -24.97 1.01 -13.10
CA ARG A 297 -23.57 1.32 -13.46
C ARG A 297 -23.39 2.74 -13.98
N ARG A 298 -24.36 3.35 -14.65
CA ARG A 298 -24.21 4.70 -15.24
C ARG A 298 -23.96 5.78 -14.19
N ASN A 299 -24.66 5.73 -13.05
CA ASN A 299 -24.50 6.71 -11.99
C ASN A 299 -23.14 6.56 -11.31
N MET A 300 -22.72 5.33 -11.06
CA MET A 300 -21.40 5.01 -10.53
C MET A 300 -20.28 5.41 -11.50
N GLU A 301 -20.41 5.08 -12.79
CA GLU A 301 -19.48 5.53 -13.82
C GLU A 301 -19.41 7.04 -13.90
N ALA A 302 -20.51 7.76 -13.66
CA ALA A 302 -20.47 9.22 -13.57
C ALA A 302 -19.64 9.69 -12.37
N LYS A 303 -19.80 9.09 -11.17
CA LYS A 303 -18.96 9.39 -9.99
C LYS A 303 -17.48 9.05 -10.22
N LEU A 304 -17.18 7.91 -10.85
CA LEU A 304 -15.82 7.50 -11.22
C LEU A 304 -15.20 8.42 -12.28
N ASN A 305 -15.97 8.79 -13.30
CA ASN A 305 -15.53 9.76 -14.29
C ASN A 305 -15.34 11.15 -13.68
N GLN A 306 -16.12 11.50 -12.64
CA GLN A 306 -15.90 12.72 -11.88
C GLN A 306 -14.54 12.70 -11.16
N ILE A 307 -14.17 11.59 -10.48
CA ILE A 307 -12.82 11.38 -9.92
C ILE A 307 -11.78 11.65 -11.00
N LYS A 308 -11.95 10.99 -12.15
CA LYS A 308 -11.01 11.10 -13.26
C LYS A 308 -10.87 12.55 -13.74
N CYS A 309 -11.98 13.26 -13.92
CA CYS A 309 -11.95 14.65 -14.38
C CYS A 309 -11.25 15.56 -13.37
N ILE A 310 -11.58 15.42 -12.09
CA ILE A 310 -10.93 16.16 -11.00
C ILE A 310 -9.42 15.92 -11.03
N LEU A 311 -9.00 14.65 -11.05
CA LEU A 311 -7.58 14.32 -11.06
C LEU A 311 -6.87 14.80 -12.31
N LEU A 312 -7.49 14.68 -13.49
CA LEU A 312 -6.90 15.21 -14.72
C LEU A 312 -6.77 16.74 -14.69
N GLN A 313 -7.74 17.45 -14.10
CA GLN A 313 -7.67 18.90 -13.92
C GLN A 313 -6.56 19.28 -12.95
N GLN A 314 -6.54 18.67 -11.76
CA GLN A 314 -5.53 18.88 -10.72
C GLN A 314 -4.14 18.57 -11.22
N LEU A 315 -3.98 17.42 -11.90
CA LEU A 315 -2.73 17.06 -12.54
C LEU A 315 -2.40 18.11 -13.59
N SER A 316 -3.28 18.44 -14.53
CA SER A 316 -2.98 19.41 -15.61
C SER A 316 -2.48 20.77 -15.14
N GLY A 317 -2.78 21.17 -13.90
CA GLY A 317 -2.44 22.49 -13.36
C GLY A 317 -3.34 23.60 -13.89
N LYS A 318 -4.45 23.25 -14.54
CA LYS A 318 -5.49 24.21 -14.94
C LYS A 318 -6.41 24.44 -13.75
N THR A 319 -6.10 25.44 -12.95
CA THR A 319 -7.05 25.94 -11.94
C THR A 319 -8.19 26.67 -12.65
N HIS A 320 -9.43 26.42 -12.23
CA HIS A 320 -10.59 27.19 -12.68
C HIS A 320 -10.47 28.60 -12.06
N SER A 321 -9.95 29.55 -12.85
CA SER A 321 -9.96 30.99 -12.55
C SER A 321 -11.35 31.58 -12.79
#